data_AF-A0A7C4ITK7-F1
#
_entry.id   AF-A0A7C4ITK7-F1
#
_cell.length_a   1.000
_cell.length_b   1.000
_cell.length_c   1.000
_cell.angle_alpha   90.00
_cell.angle_beta   90.00
_cell.angle_gamma   90.00
#
_symmetry.space_group_name_H-M   'P 1'
#
loop_
_entity.id
_entity.type
_entity.pdbx_description
1 polymer ?
#
loop_
_entity_poly.entity_id
_entity_poly.type
_entity_poly.pdbx_seq_one_letter_code
_entity_poly.pdbx_strand_id
1 'polypeptide(L)'
;MNDRRHSMPAGSAAARAAPPDDDLFIDGGDEPPEAASQPIASGDGFCDARDASERAARIAADQRSRSSPPIGVLLSGGLDSCVLAGRLLALGFSVQPFYIRCGLAWEDAEQQGVGRFLEALRGRESAVSPSPATNSRSKETDSAAGERIAPGTELAVKTPRAEIAPLVVFDQPVADLYGRHWSRTGIGVPDALSADEAVFLPGRNALLLVKPALWCAQRGISRIALAILKGNPFADATDDFFAAFARSLSLAAGRPLRFLRPCAHLDKTALIRLGRTLPLELSFSCIAPVGNRHCGRCNKCAERRTAFAAAGIADRTEYADRS
;
A
#
# COMPACT_ATOMS: atom_id res chain seq x y z
N MET A 1 -24.06 -62.77 -6.43
CA MET A 1 -23.50 -62.44 -7.77
C MET A 1 -22.72 -61.16 -7.63
N ASN A 2 -21.44 -61.27 -7.27
CA ASN A 2 -20.25 -61.26 -8.14
C ASN A 2 -19.87 -59.82 -8.54
N ASP A 3 -18.88 -59.21 -7.89
CA ASP A 3 -17.42 -59.24 -8.20
C ASP A 3 -17.09 -58.28 -9.37
N ARG A 4 -16.16 -57.32 -9.31
CA ARG A 4 -14.78 -57.43 -8.83
C ARG A 4 -14.16 -56.08 -8.40
N ARG A 5 -13.23 -56.23 -7.46
CA ARG A 5 -12.14 -55.35 -7.03
C ARG A 5 -11.27 -54.89 -8.21
N HIS A 6 -10.58 -53.75 -8.10
CA HIS A 6 -9.16 -53.58 -8.46
C HIS A 6 -8.49 -52.62 -7.46
N SER A 7 -7.28 -53.00 -7.04
CA SER A 7 -6.46 -52.42 -5.99
C SER A 7 -5.37 -51.50 -6.55
N MET A 8 -4.89 -50.57 -5.72
CA MET A 8 -3.84 -49.56 -5.92
C MET A 8 -2.44 -50.15 -6.27
N PRO A 9 -1.45 -49.32 -6.70
CA PRO A 9 -0.54 -48.72 -5.70
C PRO A 9 -0.10 -47.26 -5.96
N ALA A 10 0.50 -46.69 -4.91
CA ALA A 10 1.01 -45.33 -4.76
C ALA A 10 2.22 -44.98 -5.64
N GLY A 11 2.38 -43.69 -5.94
CA GLY A 11 3.56 -43.11 -6.59
C GLY A 11 3.70 -41.62 -6.28
N SER A 12 4.71 -41.30 -5.47
CA SER A 12 5.14 -39.99 -4.99
C SER A 12 5.58 -39.04 -6.12
N ALA A 13 5.15 -37.77 -6.06
CA ALA A 13 6.00 -36.62 -6.36
C ALA A 13 5.38 -35.34 -5.79
N ALA A 14 5.97 -34.83 -4.70
CA ALA A 14 5.70 -33.49 -4.19
C ALA A 14 6.23 -32.45 -5.20
N ALA A 15 5.34 -31.88 -6.00
CA ALA A 15 5.67 -30.68 -6.77
C ALA A 15 5.73 -29.49 -5.79
N ARG A 16 6.94 -29.11 -5.41
CA ARG A 16 7.22 -27.81 -4.78
C ARG A 16 6.72 -26.73 -5.75
N ALA A 17 5.62 -26.08 -5.42
CA ALA A 17 5.19 -24.89 -6.10
C ALA A 17 6.29 -23.84 -5.97
N ALA A 18 6.86 -23.44 -7.11
CA ALA A 18 7.76 -22.32 -7.21
C ALA A 18 7.06 -21.05 -6.68
N PRO A 19 7.78 -20.12 -6.03
CA PRO A 19 7.20 -18.85 -5.64
C PRO A 19 6.72 -18.11 -6.90
N PRO A 20 5.55 -17.46 -6.91
CA PRO A 20 5.14 -16.66 -8.05
C PRO A 20 6.09 -15.47 -8.19
N ASP A 21 6.56 -15.27 -9.41
CA ASP A 21 7.51 -14.24 -9.83
C ASP A 21 7.06 -12.82 -9.43
N ASP A 22 8.04 -12.03 -8.97
CA ASP A 22 7.93 -10.64 -8.48
C ASP A 22 7.79 -9.59 -9.62
N ASP A 23 7.19 -9.96 -10.75
CA ASP A 23 7.07 -9.09 -11.94
C ASP A 23 5.67 -8.50 -12.09
N LEU A 24 5.36 -7.47 -11.29
CA LEU A 24 4.08 -6.75 -11.32
C LEU A 24 4.21 -5.22 -11.40
N PHE A 25 5.27 -4.71 -12.02
CA PHE A 25 5.46 -3.27 -12.26
C PHE A 25 5.61 -2.99 -13.76
N ILE A 26 4.49 -2.79 -14.45
CA ILE A 26 4.47 -2.19 -15.80
C ILE A 26 3.73 -0.84 -15.66
N ASP A 27 4.42 0.26 -15.93
CA ASP A 27 3.82 1.58 -16.17
C ASP A 27 4.46 2.21 -17.41
N GLY A 28 3.62 2.87 -18.20
CA GLY A 28 3.89 3.42 -19.53
C GLY A 28 4.85 4.62 -19.53
N GLY A 29 5.38 4.91 -20.71
CA GLY A 29 6.57 5.75 -20.94
C GLY A 29 6.42 7.27 -20.80
N ASP A 30 7.59 7.90 -20.65
CA ASP A 30 7.93 9.33 -20.78
C ASP A 30 7.87 9.78 -22.27
N GLU A 31 7.82 11.04 -22.73
CA GLU A 31 8.47 12.32 -22.43
C GLU A 31 7.68 13.48 -23.13
N PRO A 32 7.89 14.79 -22.85
CA PRO A 32 7.09 15.91 -23.37
C PRO A 32 7.63 16.50 -24.69
N PRO A 33 6.80 17.05 -25.60
CA PRO A 33 7.32 17.75 -26.78
C PRO A 33 7.48 19.26 -26.57
N GLU A 34 8.61 19.78 -27.03
CA GLU A 34 8.81 21.19 -27.41
C GLU A 34 7.85 21.61 -28.53
N ALA A 35 7.54 22.91 -28.57
CA ALA A 35 6.52 23.50 -29.42
C ALA A 35 6.84 23.45 -30.93
N ALA A 36 5.90 22.93 -31.74
CA ALA A 36 5.45 23.50 -33.02
C ALA A 36 4.26 22.71 -33.60
N SER A 37 3.41 23.44 -34.33
CA SER A 37 2.12 23.13 -34.98
C SER A 37 2.02 21.91 -35.95
N GLN A 38 0.95 21.09 -35.74
CA GLN A 38 0.13 20.23 -36.66
C GLN A 38 0.79 19.13 -37.53
N PRO A 39 0.04 18.08 -38.02
CA PRO A 39 -1.12 17.35 -37.49
C PRO A 39 -0.88 15.83 -37.31
N ILE A 40 -1.84 15.20 -36.63
CA ILE A 40 -2.00 13.78 -36.24
C ILE A 40 -1.79 12.74 -37.37
N ALA A 41 -0.96 11.73 -37.10
CA ALA A 41 -0.93 10.45 -37.80
C ALA A 41 -0.73 9.30 -36.80
N SER A 42 -1.50 8.23 -36.99
CA SER A 42 -1.55 6.97 -36.22
C SER A 42 -0.26 6.14 -36.33
N GLY A 43 0.16 5.49 -35.25
CA GLY A 43 1.25 4.50 -35.27
C GLY A 43 1.45 3.78 -33.92
N ASP A 44 0.90 2.57 -33.86
CA ASP A 44 1.38 1.33 -33.23
C ASP A 44 2.29 1.39 -31.98
N GLY A 45 1.75 0.86 -30.87
CA GLY A 45 2.46 0.58 -29.64
C GLY A 45 3.33 -0.66 -29.72
N PHE A 46 4.56 -0.54 -29.22
CA PHE A 46 5.42 -1.67 -28.89
C PHE A 46 6.20 -1.32 -27.61
N CYS A 47 5.95 -2.07 -26.53
CA CYS A 47 6.66 -1.92 -25.26
C CYS A 47 7.97 -2.74 -25.30
N ASP A 48 9.12 -2.08 -25.13
CA ASP A 48 10.44 -2.73 -25.11
C ASP A 48 10.82 -3.15 -23.68
N ALA A 49 11.22 -4.41 -23.50
CA ALA A 49 11.53 -5.04 -22.21
C ALA A 49 12.79 -4.48 -21.52
N ARG A 50 13.59 -3.67 -22.21
CA ARG A 50 14.81 -3.06 -21.68
C ARG A 50 14.54 -1.93 -20.66
N ASP A 51 13.42 -1.21 -20.79
CA ASP A 51 13.07 -0.07 -19.93
C ASP A 51 12.64 -0.51 -18.51
N ALA A 52 11.93 -1.63 -18.39
CA ALA A 52 11.54 -2.21 -17.09
C ALA A 52 12.74 -2.60 -16.22
N SER A 53 13.79 -3.14 -16.84
CA SER A 53 15.03 -3.55 -16.18
C SER A 53 15.81 -2.34 -15.63
N GLU A 54 15.87 -1.24 -16.37
CA GLU A 54 16.53 -0.01 -15.93
C GLU A 54 15.77 0.71 -14.81
N ARG A 55 14.43 0.66 -14.82
CA ARG A 55 13.57 1.22 -13.74
C ARG A 55 13.68 0.41 -12.45
N ALA A 56 13.65 -0.92 -12.54
CA ALA A 56 13.94 -1.81 -11.41
C ALA A 56 15.35 -1.58 -10.87
N ALA A 57 16.34 -1.38 -11.75
CA ALA A 57 17.71 -1.05 -11.37
C ALA A 57 17.82 0.32 -10.68
N ARG A 58 17.03 1.33 -11.05
CA ARG A 58 16.97 2.63 -10.36
C ARG A 58 16.35 2.54 -8.96
N ILE A 59 15.30 1.73 -8.78
CA ILE A 59 14.71 1.45 -7.46
C ILE A 59 15.72 0.70 -6.59
N ALA A 60 16.40 -0.31 -7.15
CA ALA A 60 17.46 -1.04 -6.47
C ALA A 60 18.73 -0.19 -6.23
N ALA A 61 18.97 0.85 -7.04
CA ALA A 61 20.06 1.80 -6.84
C ALA A 61 19.72 2.84 -5.74
N ASP A 62 18.47 3.29 -5.66
CA ASP A 62 17.96 4.15 -4.58
C ASP A 62 18.07 3.46 -3.22
N GLN A 63 17.78 2.14 -3.15
CA GLN A 63 17.96 1.30 -1.96
C GLN A 63 19.42 1.25 -1.44
N ARG A 64 20.42 1.55 -2.28
CA ARG A 64 21.84 1.50 -1.93
C ARG A 64 22.41 2.84 -1.44
N SER A 65 21.63 3.93 -1.54
CA SER A 65 22.03 5.26 -1.11
C SER A 65 21.60 5.52 0.35
N ARG A 66 22.45 6.20 1.12
CA ARG A 66 22.21 6.61 2.52
C ARG A 66 20.78 7.17 2.71
N SER A 67 20.03 6.58 3.65
CA SER A 67 18.67 6.93 4.10
C SER A 67 17.83 7.68 3.07
N SER A 68 17.33 7.00 2.04
CA SER A 68 16.37 7.60 1.11
C SER A 68 15.23 8.27 1.89
N PRO A 69 14.79 9.47 1.48
CA PRO A 69 13.69 10.16 2.15
C PRO A 69 12.44 9.27 2.18
N PRO A 70 11.65 9.34 3.26
CA PRO A 70 10.49 8.49 3.42
C PRO A 70 9.50 8.71 2.29
N ILE A 71 8.69 7.70 2.01
CA ILE A 71 7.56 7.82 1.09
C ILE A 71 6.37 8.35 1.89
N GLY A 72 5.78 9.46 1.45
CA GLY A 72 4.51 9.93 1.99
C GLY A 72 3.42 8.92 1.66
N VAL A 73 2.60 8.51 2.62
CA VAL A 73 1.52 7.54 2.38
C VAL A 73 0.18 8.14 2.80
N LEU A 74 -0.76 8.21 1.85
CA LEU A 74 -2.16 8.50 2.17
C LEU A 74 -2.75 7.30 2.92
N LEU A 75 -2.74 7.38 4.25
CA LEU A 75 -3.22 6.33 5.14
C LEU A 75 -4.63 6.67 5.63
N SER A 76 -5.63 6.36 4.81
CA SER A 76 -7.05 6.58 5.16
C SER A 76 -7.61 5.60 6.19
N GLY A 77 -6.83 4.63 6.69
CA GLY A 77 -7.33 3.58 7.60
C GLY A 77 -8.13 2.47 6.92
N GLY A 78 -8.58 2.68 5.68
CA GLY A 78 -9.15 1.64 4.84
C GLY A 78 -8.19 0.47 4.59
N LEU A 79 -8.77 -0.66 4.20
CA LEU A 79 -8.06 -1.89 3.87
C LEU A 79 -6.89 -1.63 2.90
N ASP A 80 -7.14 -0.91 1.81
CA ASP A 80 -6.18 -0.74 0.72
C ASP A 80 -4.96 0.08 1.14
N SER A 81 -5.18 1.19 1.86
CA SER A 81 -4.10 2.06 2.33
C SER A 81 -3.29 1.39 3.44
N CYS A 82 -3.91 0.56 4.28
CA CYS A 82 -3.21 -0.27 5.26
C CYS A 82 -2.30 -1.32 4.60
N VAL A 83 -2.78 -2.01 3.56
CA VAL A 83 -1.97 -2.97 2.80
C VAL A 83 -0.80 -2.27 2.10
N LEU A 84 -1.05 -1.12 1.46
CA LEU A 84 -0.01 -0.32 0.83
C LEU A 84 1.10 0.05 1.81
N ALA A 85 0.75 0.60 2.98
CA ALA A 85 1.73 0.98 3.99
C ALA A 85 2.58 -0.22 4.45
N GLY A 86 1.93 -1.35 4.75
CA GLY A 86 2.61 -2.57 5.15
C GLY A 86 3.53 -3.13 4.05
N ARG A 87 3.12 -3.05 2.77
CA ARG A 87 3.94 -3.49 1.64
C ARG A 87 5.17 -2.60 1.46
N LEU A 88 5.04 -1.28 1.54
CA LEU A 88 6.18 -0.36 1.43
C LEU A 88 7.23 -0.63 2.52
N LEU A 89 6.78 -0.85 3.76
CA LEU A 89 7.65 -1.23 4.87
C LEU A 89 8.33 -2.58 4.64
N ALA A 90 7.59 -3.59 4.17
CA ALA A 90 8.14 -4.91 3.84
C ALA A 90 9.20 -4.85 2.71
N LEU A 91 9.09 -3.87 1.81
CA LEU A 91 10.07 -3.59 0.76
C LEU A 91 11.26 -2.73 1.24
N GLY A 92 11.31 -2.38 2.52
CA GLY A 92 12.41 -1.62 3.12
C GLY A 92 12.27 -0.09 3.04
N PHE A 93 11.14 0.44 2.57
CA PHE A 93 10.92 1.89 2.54
C PHE A 93 10.41 2.40 3.87
N SER A 94 11.03 3.46 4.40
CA SER A 94 10.43 4.26 5.47
C SER A 94 9.21 5.03 4.97
N VAL A 95 8.19 5.15 5.81
CA VAL A 95 6.92 5.78 5.46
C VAL A 95 6.63 6.99 6.35
N GLN A 96 6.13 8.06 5.72
CA GLN A 96 5.52 9.21 6.38
C GLN A 96 4.01 9.10 6.19
N PRO A 97 3.26 8.50 7.14
CA PRO A 97 1.82 8.39 7.01
C PRO A 97 1.17 9.76 7.20
N PHE A 98 0.14 10.03 6.40
CA PHE A 98 -0.74 11.17 6.60
C PHE A 98 -2.21 10.81 6.39
N TYR A 99 -3.06 11.52 7.12
CA TYR A 99 -4.50 11.38 7.14
C TYR A 99 -5.16 12.74 6.86
N ILE A 100 -6.30 12.75 6.16
CA ILE A 100 -7.03 13.99 5.84
C ILE A 100 -8.42 13.92 6.47
N ARG A 101 -8.69 14.88 7.36
CA ARG A 101 -9.97 15.12 7.98
C ARG A 101 -10.85 15.96 7.06
N CYS A 102 -11.87 15.33 6.50
CA CYS A 102 -12.82 15.98 5.60
C CYS A 102 -14.13 16.35 6.33
N GLY A 103 -14.31 15.92 7.57
CA GLY A 103 -15.56 16.06 8.31
C GLY A 103 -16.60 15.03 7.86
N LEU A 104 -16.16 13.78 7.67
CA LEU A 104 -17.01 12.65 7.33
C LEU A 104 -17.63 12.02 8.57
N ALA A 105 -18.80 11.39 8.43
CA ALA A 105 -19.57 10.88 9.57
C ALA A 105 -18.90 9.70 10.32
N TRP A 106 -17.93 9.03 9.71
CA TRP A 106 -17.23 7.86 10.27
C TRP A 106 -15.79 8.16 10.69
N GLU A 107 -15.35 9.40 10.55
CA GLU A 107 -13.95 9.79 10.63
C GLU A 107 -13.30 9.46 11.97
N ASP A 108 -14.04 9.64 13.08
CA ASP A 108 -13.56 9.35 14.42
C ASP A 108 -13.23 7.85 14.61
N ALA A 109 -14.07 6.97 14.06
CA ALA A 109 -13.85 5.53 14.11
C ALA A 109 -12.68 5.12 13.21
N GLU A 110 -12.58 5.75 12.03
CA GLU A 110 -11.51 5.53 11.06
C GLU A 110 -10.14 5.93 11.63
N GLN A 111 -10.03 7.10 12.25
CA GLN A 111 -8.78 7.58 12.87
C GLN A 111 -8.33 6.71 14.04
N GLN A 112 -9.26 6.23 14.87
CA GLN A 112 -8.93 5.26 15.91
C GLN A 112 -8.39 3.95 15.33
N GLY A 113 -8.96 3.49 14.22
CA GLY A 113 -8.45 2.34 13.47
C GLY A 113 -7.02 2.57 12.96
N VAL A 114 -6.75 3.73 12.35
CA VAL A 114 -5.41 4.14 11.90
C VAL A 114 -4.40 4.11 13.04
N GLY A 115 -4.75 4.69 14.20
CA GLY A 115 -3.88 4.71 15.38
C GLY A 115 -3.48 3.30 15.83
N ARG A 116 -4.48 2.43 16.05
CA ARG A 116 -4.25 1.02 16.44
C ARG A 116 -3.43 0.26 15.41
N PHE A 117 -3.71 0.47 14.11
CA PHE A 117 -2.99 -0.20 13.04
C PHE A 117 -1.51 0.21 13.02
N LEU A 118 -1.20 1.51 13.12
CA LEU A 118 0.18 2.01 13.17
C LEU A 118 0.94 1.50 14.41
N GLU A 119 0.29 1.47 15.57
CA GLU A 119 0.86 0.88 16.79
C GLU A 119 1.21 -0.60 16.60
N ALA A 120 0.30 -1.37 16.01
CA ALA A 120 0.53 -2.78 15.72
C ALA A 120 1.69 -3.00 14.72
N LEU A 121 1.84 -2.14 13.71
CA LEU A 121 2.97 -2.19 12.78
C LEU A 121 4.31 -1.90 13.48
N ARG A 122 4.38 -0.85 14.33
CA ARG A 122 5.59 -0.51 15.10
C ARG A 122 5.97 -1.60 16.11
N GLY A 123 4.98 -2.24 16.74
CA GLY A 123 5.21 -3.36 17.65
C GLY A 123 5.83 -4.58 16.96
N ARG A 124 5.44 -4.83 15.70
CA ARG A 124 6.01 -5.90 14.86
C ARG A 124 7.43 -5.63 14.40
N GLU A 125 7.76 -4.37 14.10
CA GLU A 125 9.15 -3.99 13.91
C GLU A 125 9.97 -4.27 15.18
N SER A 126 9.49 -3.86 16.36
CA SER A 126 10.23 -4.07 17.62
C SER A 126 10.52 -5.56 17.93
N ALA A 127 9.65 -6.49 17.51
CA ALA A 127 9.80 -7.93 17.74
C ALA A 127 10.74 -8.65 16.75
N VAL A 128 11.01 -8.07 15.58
CA VAL A 128 11.98 -8.61 14.60
C VAL A 128 13.34 -7.96 14.88
N SER A 129 14.00 -8.43 15.94
CA SER A 129 15.42 -8.15 16.26
C SER A 129 16.18 -9.49 16.33
N PRO A 130 17.42 -9.59 15.82
CA PRO A 130 18.11 -10.87 15.74
C PRO A 130 18.48 -11.38 17.14
N SER A 131 18.05 -12.60 17.46
CA SER A 131 18.51 -13.34 18.63
C SER A 131 20.04 -13.45 18.61
N PRO A 132 20.75 -13.19 19.71
CA PRO A 132 22.18 -13.45 19.75
C PRO A 132 22.42 -14.95 19.59
N ALA A 133 23.29 -15.31 18.65
CA ALA A 133 23.74 -16.68 18.45
C ALA A 133 24.29 -17.25 19.77
N THR A 134 23.71 -18.36 20.21
CA THR A 134 24.24 -19.18 21.31
C THR A 134 25.57 -19.79 20.87
N ASN A 135 26.68 -19.21 21.32
CA ASN A 135 27.99 -19.84 21.24
C ASN A 135 28.14 -20.87 22.36
N SER A 136 27.85 -22.14 22.05
CA SER A 136 28.35 -23.27 22.83
C SER A 136 29.85 -23.44 22.54
N ARG A 137 30.69 -23.07 23.52
CA ARG A 137 32.14 -23.36 23.50
C ARG A 137 32.37 -24.85 23.78
N SER A 138 33.07 -25.52 22.88
CA SER A 138 33.87 -26.71 23.18
C SER A 138 35.33 -26.40 22.84
N LYS A 139 36.21 -26.74 23.77
CA LYS A 139 37.63 -26.38 23.85
C LYS A 139 38.54 -27.22 22.93
N GLU A 140 39.66 -26.59 22.55
CA GLU A 140 41.05 -27.13 22.42
C GLU A 140 41.35 -28.08 21.23
N THR A 141 42.48 -28.04 20.50
CA THR A 141 43.87 -27.58 20.75
C THR A 141 44.65 -27.17 19.47
N ASP A 142 45.55 -26.18 19.61
CA ASP A 142 46.89 -25.93 19.03
C ASP A 142 47.34 -26.44 17.64
N SER A 143 47.76 -25.52 16.76
CA SER A 143 49.17 -25.09 16.57
C SER A 143 49.47 -24.52 15.17
N ALA A 144 50.52 -23.69 15.13
CA ALA A 144 51.34 -23.25 13.99
C ALA A 144 50.99 -21.92 13.27
N ALA A 145 52.04 -21.09 13.23
CA ALA A 145 52.15 -19.73 12.75
C ALA A 145 51.76 -19.55 11.27
N GLY A 146 51.11 -18.42 11.01
CA GLY A 146 50.82 -17.89 9.69
C GLY A 146 50.32 -16.47 9.83
N GLU A 147 51.21 -15.52 9.55
CA GLU A 147 50.97 -14.08 9.52
C GLU A 147 49.74 -13.77 8.66
N ARG A 148 48.67 -13.29 9.30
CA ARG A 148 47.44 -12.86 8.62
C ARG A 148 47.11 -11.46 9.06
N ILE A 149 47.14 -10.56 8.06
CA ILE A 149 46.58 -9.21 8.07
C ILE A 149 45.22 -9.26 8.76
N ALA A 150 45.05 -8.49 9.83
CA ALA A 150 43.76 -8.36 10.52
C ALA A 150 42.72 -7.81 9.52
N PRO A 151 41.66 -8.55 9.17
CA PRO A 151 40.54 -7.95 8.45
C PRO A 151 39.92 -6.93 9.38
N GLY A 152 39.73 -5.73 8.85
CA GLY A 152 39.27 -4.57 9.59
C GLY A 152 38.03 -4.85 10.40
N THR A 153 37.92 -4.11 11.51
CA THR A 153 36.68 -3.90 12.24
C THR A 153 35.58 -3.65 11.22
N GLU A 154 34.75 -4.66 10.96
CA GLU A 154 33.52 -4.52 10.20
C GLU A 154 32.69 -3.55 11.03
N LEU A 155 32.78 -2.26 10.68
CA LEU A 155 31.89 -1.23 11.18
C LEU A 155 30.52 -1.71 10.72
N ALA A 156 29.80 -2.38 11.62
CA ALA A 156 28.48 -2.91 11.35
C ALA A 156 27.64 -1.77 10.80
N VAL A 157 27.53 -1.70 9.48
CA VAL A 157 26.63 -0.78 8.80
C VAL A 157 25.27 -1.30 9.19
N LYS A 158 24.67 -0.70 10.22
CA LYS A 158 23.27 -0.93 10.55
C LYS A 158 22.50 -0.54 9.30
N THR A 159 22.08 -1.53 8.52
CA THR A 159 21.13 -1.30 7.43
C THR A 159 19.96 -0.52 8.04
N PRO A 160 19.63 0.67 7.51
CA PRO A 160 18.52 1.44 8.03
C PRO A 160 17.29 0.56 8.02
N ARG A 161 16.69 0.37 9.18
CA ARG A 161 15.41 -0.28 9.30
C ARG A 161 14.38 0.61 8.60
N ALA A 162 13.42 0.04 7.87
CA ALA A 162 12.26 0.80 7.46
C ALA A 162 11.58 1.37 8.71
N GLU A 163 11.29 2.66 8.71
CA GLU A 163 10.71 3.37 9.85
C GLU A 163 9.32 3.92 9.53
N ILE A 164 8.46 3.95 10.54
CA ILE A 164 7.14 4.58 10.49
C ILE A 164 7.19 5.91 11.24
N ALA A 165 7.24 7.02 10.50
CA ALA A 165 7.20 8.36 11.09
C ALA A 165 5.86 8.62 11.83
N PRO A 166 5.78 9.66 12.68
CA PRO A 166 4.52 10.08 13.31
C PRO A 166 3.42 10.38 12.28
N LEU A 167 2.18 10.03 12.58
CA LEU A 167 1.03 10.33 11.73
C LEU A 167 0.82 11.84 11.65
N VAL A 168 0.70 12.37 10.43
CA VAL A 168 0.34 13.76 10.19
C VAL A 168 -1.14 13.83 9.82
N VAL A 169 -1.89 14.68 10.51
CA VAL A 169 -3.33 14.84 10.29
C VAL A 169 -3.58 16.24 9.71
N PHE A 170 -4.24 16.29 8.55
CA PHE A 170 -4.61 17.53 7.88
C PHE A 170 -6.11 17.80 7.99
N ASP A 171 -6.50 18.98 8.43
CA ASP A 171 -7.88 19.45 8.30
C ASP A 171 -8.16 19.99 6.91
N GLN A 172 -9.17 19.44 6.25
CA GLN A 172 -9.69 19.91 4.97
C GLN A 172 -11.21 19.69 4.90
N PRO A 173 -12.01 20.42 5.71
CA PRO A 173 -13.45 20.28 5.70
C PRO A 173 -14.02 20.54 4.30
N VAL A 174 -14.86 19.63 3.80
CA VAL A 174 -15.47 19.71 2.45
C VAL A 174 -16.92 20.17 2.52
N ALA A 175 -17.21 21.02 3.50
CA ALA A 175 -18.57 21.31 3.89
C ALA A 175 -19.33 22.18 2.90
N ASP A 176 -18.60 23.17 2.40
CA ASP A 176 -18.92 24.07 1.31
C ASP A 176 -19.08 23.34 -0.02
N LEU A 177 -18.31 22.28 -0.25
CA LEU A 177 -18.36 21.51 -1.49
C LEU A 177 -19.50 20.48 -1.51
N TYR A 178 -19.65 19.69 -0.45
CA TYR A 178 -20.59 18.56 -0.42
C TYR A 178 -21.91 18.87 0.30
N GLY A 179 -22.04 20.02 0.97
CA GLY A 179 -23.29 20.37 1.65
C GLY A 179 -23.78 19.28 2.60
N ARG A 180 -25.08 18.96 2.60
CA ARG A 180 -25.68 17.96 3.50
C ARG A 180 -25.59 16.51 2.98
N HIS A 181 -24.55 16.15 2.25
CA HIS A 181 -24.35 14.80 1.71
C HIS A 181 -24.34 13.71 2.80
N TRP A 182 -24.77 12.49 2.47
CA TRP A 182 -24.82 11.36 3.42
C TRP A 182 -23.46 11.08 4.05
N SER A 183 -22.36 11.31 3.32
CA SER A 183 -21.00 11.08 3.82
C SER A 183 -20.61 12.01 4.95
N ARG A 184 -21.28 13.16 5.08
CA ARG A 184 -21.07 14.13 6.15
C ARG A 184 -22.09 14.01 7.27
N THR A 185 -23.33 13.70 6.92
CA THR A 185 -24.45 13.68 7.87
C THR A 185 -24.65 12.32 8.53
N GLY A 186 -24.20 11.23 7.90
CA GLY A 186 -24.52 9.87 8.30
C GLY A 186 -26.00 9.50 8.07
N ILE A 187 -26.76 10.35 7.37
CA ILE A 187 -28.18 10.12 7.07
C ILE A 187 -28.31 9.62 5.64
N GLY A 188 -29.06 8.52 5.44
CA GLY A 188 -29.25 7.93 4.12
C GLY A 188 -27.97 7.32 3.54
N VAL A 189 -27.14 6.70 4.38
CA VAL A 189 -25.90 6.05 3.95
C VAL A 189 -26.20 4.84 3.06
N PRO A 190 -25.48 4.66 1.93
CA PRO A 190 -25.63 3.49 1.06
C PRO A 190 -25.53 2.15 1.80
N ASP A 191 -26.53 1.30 1.57
CA ASP A 191 -26.65 -0.03 2.17
C ASP A 191 -25.89 -1.10 1.37
N ALA A 192 -25.91 -2.34 1.83
CA ALA A 192 -25.21 -3.47 1.22
C ALA A 192 -25.61 -3.77 -0.24
N LEU A 193 -26.77 -3.29 -0.70
CA LEU A 193 -27.30 -3.52 -2.05
C LEU A 193 -27.03 -2.35 -2.99
N SER A 194 -26.56 -1.22 -2.46
CA SER A 194 -26.22 -0.03 -3.23
C SER A 194 -25.01 -0.30 -4.12
N ALA A 195 -25.05 0.22 -5.36
CA ALA A 195 -23.95 0.10 -6.32
C ALA A 195 -22.73 0.94 -5.91
N ASP A 196 -21.55 0.61 -6.44
CA ASP A 196 -20.28 1.26 -6.09
C ASP A 196 -20.25 2.75 -6.47
N GLU A 197 -21.03 3.16 -7.47
CA GLU A 197 -21.16 4.56 -7.87
C GLU A 197 -21.89 5.39 -6.80
N ALA A 198 -22.74 4.77 -5.97
CA ALA A 198 -23.48 5.46 -4.91
C ALA A 198 -22.55 5.99 -3.80
N VAL A 199 -21.32 5.46 -3.74
CA VAL A 199 -20.29 5.86 -2.78
C VAL A 199 -19.19 6.74 -3.39
N PHE A 200 -19.37 7.17 -4.65
CA PHE A 200 -18.44 8.07 -5.32
C PHE A 200 -18.56 9.52 -4.81
N LEU A 201 -17.41 10.18 -4.69
CA LEU A 201 -17.31 11.60 -4.34
C LEU A 201 -16.49 12.31 -5.44
N PRO A 202 -17.12 13.15 -6.28
CA PRO A 202 -16.44 13.84 -7.36
C PRO A 202 -15.25 14.69 -6.88
N GLY A 203 -14.12 14.59 -7.58
CA GLY A 203 -12.90 15.37 -7.33
C GLY A 203 -12.17 15.03 -6.03
N ARG A 204 -12.53 13.92 -5.37
CA ARG A 204 -11.99 13.54 -4.06
C ARG A 204 -10.47 13.37 -4.10
N ASN A 205 -9.90 12.74 -5.13
CA ASN A 205 -8.45 12.49 -5.13
C ASN A 205 -7.65 13.78 -5.25
N ALA A 206 -8.14 14.77 -6.00
CA ALA A 206 -7.52 16.09 -6.07
C ALA A 206 -7.49 16.74 -4.68
N LEU A 207 -8.63 16.75 -3.98
CA LEU A 207 -8.74 17.30 -2.63
C LEU A 207 -7.78 16.60 -1.66
N LEU A 208 -7.75 15.27 -1.67
CA LEU A 208 -6.90 14.47 -0.78
C LEU A 208 -5.40 14.66 -1.04
N LEU A 209 -5.00 15.29 -2.14
CA LEU A 209 -3.61 15.38 -2.57
C LEU A 209 -2.98 16.78 -2.48
N VAL A 210 -3.72 17.86 -2.77
CA VAL A 210 -3.12 19.22 -2.83
C VAL A 210 -2.35 19.55 -1.55
N LYS A 211 -3.04 19.51 -0.41
CA LYS A 211 -2.48 19.93 0.88
C LYS A 211 -1.33 19.04 1.36
N PRO A 212 -1.47 17.70 1.41
CA PRO A 212 -0.37 16.84 1.84
C PRO A 212 0.81 16.85 0.88
N ALA A 213 0.60 17.01 -0.43
CA ALA A 213 1.70 17.05 -1.39
C ALA A 213 2.58 18.28 -1.22
N LEU A 214 1.98 19.46 -1.03
CA LEU A 214 2.74 20.68 -0.74
C LEU A 214 3.46 20.59 0.61
N TRP A 215 2.84 19.99 1.63
CA TRP A 215 3.47 19.74 2.92
C TRP A 215 4.66 18.78 2.83
N CYS A 216 4.52 17.71 2.04
CA CYS A 216 5.58 16.74 1.76
C CYS A 216 6.74 17.42 1.04
N ALA A 217 6.44 18.24 0.02
CA ALA A 217 7.42 19.00 -0.72
C ALA A 217 8.28 19.86 0.21
N GLN A 218 7.68 20.64 1.11
CA GLN A 218 8.38 21.48 2.08
C GLN A 218 9.37 20.71 2.98
N ARG A 219 9.18 19.39 3.14
CA ARG A 219 10.01 18.50 3.96
C ARG A 219 10.95 17.60 3.17
N GLY A 220 11.05 17.82 1.86
CA GLY A 220 11.91 17.00 0.99
C GLY A 220 11.34 15.61 0.72
N ILE A 221 10.05 15.38 1.00
CA ILE A 221 9.35 14.14 0.65
C ILE A 221 8.79 14.32 -0.76
N SER A 222 9.49 13.74 -1.75
CA SER A 222 9.15 13.87 -3.17
C SER A 222 8.22 12.79 -3.69
N ARG A 223 8.07 11.68 -2.96
CA ARG A 223 7.28 10.50 -3.37
C ARG A 223 6.09 10.34 -2.46
N ILE A 224 4.90 10.25 -3.05
CA ILE A 224 3.63 10.10 -2.33
C ILE A 224 2.88 8.90 -2.89
N ALA A 225 2.65 7.88 -2.09
CA ALA A 225 1.96 6.67 -2.48
C ALA A 225 0.47 6.70 -2.11
N LEU A 226 -0.35 6.20 -3.04
CA LEU A 226 -1.79 6.05 -2.90
C LEU A 226 -2.23 4.64 -3.27
N ALA A 227 -3.23 4.13 -2.55
CA ALA A 227 -3.79 2.81 -2.77
C ALA A 227 -4.94 2.88 -3.79
N ILE A 228 -4.63 3.27 -5.03
CA ILE A 228 -5.56 3.19 -6.16
C ILE A 228 -5.44 1.77 -6.74
N LEU A 229 -6.58 1.11 -6.96
CA LEU A 229 -6.67 -0.26 -7.48
C LEU A 229 -7.15 -0.29 -8.94
N LYS A 230 -7.08 -1.47 -9.54
CA LYS A 230 -7.58 -1.75 -10.88
C LYS A 230 -9.08 -1.47 -10.96
N GLY A 231 -9.51 -0.90 -12.09
CA GLY A 231 -10.93 -0.75 -12.42
C GLY A 231 -11.61 0.45 -11.75
N ASN A 232 -10.85 1.38 -11.17
CA ASN A 232 -11.40 2.66 -10.75
C ASN A 232 -11.82 3.47 -12.00
N PRO A 233 -13.13 3.72 -12.22
CA PRO A 233 -13.62 4.29 -13.47
C PRO A 233 -13.54 5.83 -13.50
N PHE A 234 -13.03 6.46 -12.43
CA PHE A 234 -13.13 7.90 -12.26
C PHE A 234 -11.97 8.66 -12.91
N ALA A 235 -12.27 9.83 -13.46
CA ALA A 235 -11.30 10.67 -14.16
C ALA A 235 -10.12 11.10 -13.27
N ASP A 236 -10.32 11.19 -11.95
CA ASP A 236 -9.28 11.53 -10.98
C ASP A 236 -8.50 10.30 -10.46
N ALA A 237 -8.60 9.16 -11.15
CA ALA A 237 -7.88 7.94 -10.84
C ALA A 237 -6.98 7.43 -11.98
N THR A 238 -6.90 8.16 -13.10
CA THR A 238 -6.12 7.78 -14.29
C THR A 238 -4.65 8.20 -14.19
N ASP A 239 -3.82 7.55 -14.98
CA ASP A 239 -2.37 7.83 -15.06
C ASP A 239 -2.13 9.29 -15.48
N ASP A 240 -2.85 9.76 -16.50
CA ASP A 240 -2.81 11.13 -16.99
C ASP A 240 -3.15 12.16 -15.91
N PHE A 241 -4.18 11.88 -15.09
CA PHE A 241 -4.54 12.75 -13.98
C PHE A 241 -3.37 12.87 -13.00
N PHE A 242 -2.82 11.74 -12.52
CA PHE A 242 -1.73 11.78 -11.54
C PHE A 242 -0.46 12.41 -12.12
N ALA A 243 -0.12 12.15 -13.39
CA ALA A 243 1.02 12.76 -14.05
C ALA A 243 0.85 14.29 -14.18
N ALA A 244 -0.30 14.76 -14.68
CA ALA A 244 -0.59 16.17 -14.81
C ALA A 244 -0.62 16.89 -13.45
N PHE A 245 -1.23 16.25 -12.45
CA PHE A 245 -1.36 16.83 -11.11
C PHE A 245 -0.02 16.90 -10.38
N ALA A 246 0.81 15.86 -10.50
CA ALA A 246 2.17 15.86 -9.96
C ALA A 246 3.01 16.98 -10.59
N ARG A 247 2.91 17.18 -11.92
CA ARG A 247 3.58 18.30 -12.61
C ARG A 247 3.12 19.65 -12.07
N SER A 248 1.81 19.88 -11.98
CA SER A 248 1.24 21.12 -11.46
C SER A 248 1.73 21.44 -10.05
N LEU A 249 1.68 20.46 -9.14
CA LEU A 249 2.13 20.63 -7.76
C LEU A 249 3.65 20.79 -7.66
N SER A 250 4.42 20.16 -8.55
CA SER A 250 5.87 20.34 -8.61
C SER A 250 6.25 21.77 -8.96
N LEU A 251 5.54 22.38 -9.91
CA LEU A 251 5.72 23.79 -10.28
C LEU A 251 5.38 24.70 -9.10
N ALA A 252 4.24 24.48 -8.44
CA ALA A 252 3.82 25.26 -7.29
C ALA A 252 4.81 25.15 -6.10
N ALA A 253 5.40 23.96 -5.90
CA ALA A 253 6.36 23.72 -4.84
C ALA A 253 7.81 24.10 -5.17
N GLY A 254 8.11 24.41 -6.44
CA GLY A 254 9.47 24.63 -6.94
C GLY A 254 10.39 23.41 -6.81
N ARG A 255 9.84 22.19 -6.73
CA ARG A 255 10.60 20.94 -6.60
C ARG A 255 9.82 19.73 -7.10
N PRO A 256 10.48 18.65 -7.56
CA PRO A 256 9.79 17.49 -8.11
C PRO A 256 8.93 16.75 -7.08
N LEU A 257 7.71 16.42 -7.48
CA LEU A 257 6.78 15.53 -6.79
C LEU A 257 6.36 14.39 -7.73
N ARG A 258 6.16 13.20 -7.16
CA ARG A 258 5.68 12.01 -7.88
C ARG A 258 4.62 11.29 -7.06
N PHE A 259 3.52 10.92 -7.72
CA PHE A 259 2.51 10.02 -7.15
C PHE A 259 2.82 8.58 -7.53
N LEU A 260 2.86 7.70 -6.53
CA LEU A 260 3.09 6.27 -6.71
C LEU A 260 1.78 5.51 -6.51
N ARG A 261 1.44 4.61 -7.43
CA ARG A 261 0.24 3.76 -7.34
C ARG A 261 0.61 2.30 -7.52
N PRO A 262 1.41 1.73 -6.59
CA PRO A 262 1.97 0.39 -6.76
C PRO A 262 0.92 -0.72 -6.78
N CYS A 263 -0.32 -0.43 -6.41
CA CYS A 263 -1.44 -1.37 -6.42
C CYS A 263 -2.40 -1.19 -7.61
N ALA A 264 -2.10 -0.31 -8.58
CA ALA A 264 -3.03 0.07 -9.66
C ALA A 264 -3.46 -1.11 -10.56
N HIS A 265 -2.66 -2.17 -10.64
CA HIS A 265 -2.97 -3.36 -11.42
C HIS A 265 -3.67 -4.46 -10.59
N LEU A 266 -3.72 -4.31 -9.26
CA LEU A 266 -4.30 -5.30 -8.36
C LEU A 266 -5.82 -5.14 -8.27
N ASP A 267 -6.51 -6.27 -8.27
CA ASP A 267 -7.87 -6.33 -7.76
C ASP A 267 -7.87 -6.44 -6.22
N LYS A 268 -9.06 -6.36 -5.62
CA LYS A 268 -9.22 -6.41 -4.16
C LYS A 268 -8.77 -7.75 -3.56
N THR A 269 -9.00 -8.85 -4.29
CA THR A 269 -8.64 -10.20 -3.85
C THR A 269 -7.13 -10.36 -3.74
N ALA A 270 -6.39 -9.93 -4.77
CA ALA A 270 -4.94 -9.92 -4.80
C ALA A 270 -4.36 -9.00 -3.71
N LEU A 271 -4.96 -7.84 -3.49
CA LEU A 271 -4.57 -6.92 -2.43
C LEU A 271 -4.71 -7.54 -1.03
N ILE A 272 -5.82 -8.22 -0.72
CA ILE A 272 -6.00 -8.90 0.57
C ILE A 272 -4.96 -10.01 0.75
N ARG A 273 -4.68 -10.78 -0.29
CA ARG A 273 -3.64 -11.82 -0.26
C ARG A 273 -2.25 -11.22 -0.01
N LEU A 274 -1.93 -10.08 -0.62
CA LEU A 274 -0.69 -9.34 -0.39
C LEU A 274 -0.59 -8.88 1.08
N GLY A 275 -1.70 -8.44 1.66
CA GLY A 275 -1.80 -7.98 3.04
C GLY A 275 -2.01 -9.06 4.09
N ARG A 276 -2.07 -10.35 3.73
CA ARG A 276 -2.55 -11.44 4.62
C ARG A 276 -1.84 -11.56 5.97
N THR A 277 -0.60 -11.08 6.05
CA THR A 277 0.19 -11.12 7.29
C THR A 277 -0.05 -9.90 8.16
N LEU A 278 -0.63 -8.82 7.64
CA LEU A 278 -0.90 -7.56 8.35
C LEU A 278 -2.12 -7.70 9.27
N PRO A 279 -2.23 -6.88 10.34
CA PRO A 279 -3.39 -6.88 11.23
C PRO A 279 -4.58 -6.18 10.57
N LEU A 280 -5.12 -6.76 9.49
CA LEU A 280 -6.17 -6.15 8.67
C LEU A 280 -7.50 -6.00 9.41
N GLU A 281 -7.72 -6.74 10.49
CA GLU A 281 -8.83 -6.55 11.44
C GLU A 281 -8.84 -5.14 12.07
N LEU A 282 -7.69 -4.46 12.11
CA LEU A 282 -7.59 -3.09 12.62
C LEU A 282 -7.92 -2.02 11.56
N SER A 283 -7.96 -2.40 10.28
CA SER A 283 -8.35 -1.48 9.20
C SER A 283 -9.86 -1.18 9.23
N PHE A 284 -10.23 0.05 8.86
CA PHE A 284 -11.57 0.58 8.96
C PHE A 284 -12.16 0.90 7.60
N SER A 285 -13.19 0.14 7.18
CA SER A 285 -13.84 0.31 5.87
C SER A 285 -15.27 0.85 5.97
N CYS A 286 -15.86 0.84 7.17
CA CYS A 286 -17.28 1.13 7.35
C CYS A 286 -17.59 2.62 7.18
N ILE A 287 -18.65 2.92 6.43
CA ILE A 287 -19.14 4.29 6.19
C ILE A 287 -20.35 4.67 7.07
N ALA A 288 -20.74 3.80 8.01
CA ALA A 288 -21.84 4.03 8.96
C ALA A 288 -21.58 3.30 10.29
N PRO A 289 -20.50 3.61 11.02
CA PRO A 289 -20.10 2.87 12.21
C PRO A 289 -21.15 2.87 13.33
N VAL A 290 -21.14 1.82 14.16
CA VAL A 290 -21.94 1.73 15.40
C VAL A 290 -21.00 1.53 16.58
N GLY A 291 -20.83 2.57 17.42
CA GLY A 291 -19.94 2.51 18.59
C GLY A 291 -18.51 2.10 18.23
N ASN A 292 -17.92 2.75 17.21
CA ASN A 292 -16.59 2.49 16.64
C ASN A 292 -16.38 1.12 15.95
N ARG A 293 -17.44 0.33 15.78
CA ARG A 293 -17.39 -0.95 15.05
C ARG A 293 -17.99 -0.82 13.66
N HIS A 294 -17.57 -1.69 12.73
CA HIS A 294 -18.17 -1.79 11.42
C HIS A 294 -19.64 -2.20 11.56
N CYS A 295 -20.57 -1.52 10.89
CA CYS A 295 -22.00 -1.84 11.04
C CYS A 295 -22.40 -3.19 10.42
N GLY A 296 -21.62 -3.68 9.45
CA GLY A 296 -21.87 -4.91 8.71
C GLY A 296 -22.91 -4.80 7.60
N ARG A 297 -23.65 -3.67 7.52
CA ARG A 297 -24.80 -3.50 6.62
C ARG A 297 -24.63 -2.46 5.52
N CYS A 298 -23.61 -1.59 5.58
CA CYS A 298 -23.35 -0.61 4.52
C CYS A 298 -22.64 -1.26 3.32
N ASN A 299 -22.69 -0.61 2.15
CA ASN A 299 -22.04 -1.07 0.91
C ASN A 299 -20.56 -1.47 1.16
N LYS A 300 -19.77 -0.62 1.84
CA LYS A 300 -18.35 -0.92 2.12
C LYS A 300 -18.11 -2.09 3.08
N CYS A 301 -19.04 -2.38 3.99
CA CYS A 301 -18.95 -3.60 4.80
C CYS A 301 -19.24 -4.85 3.96
N ALA A 302 -20.21 -4.78 3.04
CA ALA A 302 -20.51 -5.87 2.13
C ALA A 302 -19.34 -6.16 1.18
N GLU A 303 -18.78 -5.12 0.55
CA GLU A 303 -17.58 -5.23 -0.29
C GLU A 303 -16.42 -5.90 0.46
N ARG A 304 -16.16 -5.48 1.69
CA ARG A 304 -15.11 -6.05 2.54
C ARG A 304 -15.33 -7.55 2.76
N ARG A 305 -16.50 -7.96 3.23
CA ARG A 305 -16.82 -9.37 3.51
C ARG A 305 -16.67 -10.22 2.25
N THR A 306 -17.20 -9.74 1.11
CA THR A 306 -17.09 -10.42 -0.19
C THR A 306 -15.63 -10.56 -0.62
N ALA A 307 -14.82 -9.52 -0.47
CA ALA A 307 -13.42 -9.56 -0.86
C ALA A 307 -12.57 -10.51 -0.01
N PHE A 308 -12.79 -10.56 1.32
CA PHE A 308 -12.13 -11.53 2.19
C PHE A 308 -12.53 -12.97 1.85
N ALA A 309 -13.83 -13.21 1.61
CA ALA A 309 -14.33 -14.51 1.17
C ALA A 309 -13.70 -14.95 -0.16
N ALA A 310 -13.67 -14.06 -1.17
CA ALA A 310 -13.03 -14.34 -2.46
C ALA A 310 -11.51 -14.58 -2.35
N ALA A 311 -10.85 -13.94 -1.37
CA ALA A 311 -9.44 -14.16 -1.08
C ALA A 311 -9.15 -15.51 -0.39
N GLY A 312 -10.18 -16.18 0.15
CA GLY A 312 -10.02 -17.38 0.98
C GLY A 312 -9.38 -17.09 2.33
N ILE A 313 -9.52 -15.85 2.82
CA ILE A 313 -8.93 -15.37 4.07
C ILE A 313 -10.06 -14.99 5.02
N ALA A 314 -10.00 -15.46 6.27
CA ALA A 314 -11.00 -15.15 7.27
C ALA A 314 -11.02 -13.63 7.58
N ASP A 315 -12.18 -13.01 7.44
CA ASP A 315 -12.40 -11.64 7.90
C ASP A 315 -12.55 -11.63 9.43
N ARG A 316 -11.54 -11.09 10.12
CA ARG A 316 -11.50 -11.00 11.59
C ARG A 316 -12.05 -9.68 12.13
N THR A 317 -12.69 -8.87 11.28
CA THR A 317 -13.28 -7.59 11.67
C THR A 317 -14.42 -7.81 12.67
N GLU A 318 -14.44 -6.98 13.72
CA GLU A 318 -15.57 -6.94 14.64
C GLU A 318 -16.73 -6.13 14.06
N TYR A 319 -17.81 -6.81 13.74
CA TYR A 319 -19.03 -6.18 13.24
C TYR A 319 -20.07 -5.98 14.36
N ALA A 320 -20.84 -4.90 14.25
CA ALA A 320 -21.91 -4.57 15.18
C ALA A 320 -23.20 -5.34 14.89
N ASP A 321 -23.43 -5.74 13.64
CA ASP A 321 -24.50 -6.67 13.33
C ASP A 321 -24.12 -8.06 13.86
N ARG A 322 -24.89 -8.52 14.85
CA ARG A 322 -24.83 -9.91 15.27
C ARG A 322 -25.54 -10.72 14.19
N SER A 323 -24.79 -11.14 13.18
CA SER A 323 -25.15 -12.29 12.34
C SER A 323 -25.03 -13.57 13.16
#